data_AF-A0A8S3GEZ7-F1
#
_entry.id   AF-A0A8S3GEZ7-F1
#
_cell.length_a   1.000
_cell.length_b   1.000
_cell.length_c   1.000
_cell.angle_alpha   90.00
_cell.angle_beta   90.00
_cell.angle_gamma   90.00
#
_symmetry.space_group_name_H-M   'P 1'
#
loop_
_entity.id
_entity.type
_entity.pdbx_description
1 polymer ?
#
loop_
_entity_poly.entity_id
_entity_poly.type
_entity_poly.pdbx_seq_one_letter_code
_entity_poly.pdbx_strand_id
1 'polypeptide(L)' 'CAHMRDIQRGKIIHNLIASETKNDIYVSSTLIHMYVHCGDIASAQSLLDSTKTKTPSMYGIMMKGNDSFKD' A
#
# COMPACT_ATOMS: atom_id res chain seq x y z
N CYS A 1 -8.01 -2.13 -17.04
CA CYS A 1 -8.54 -3.46 -16.70
C CYS A 1 -7.62 -4.29 -15.79
N ALA A 2 -6.31 -4.40 -16.07
CA ALA A 2 -5.38 -5.16 -15.22
C ALA A 2 -5.25 -4.58 -13.80
N HIS A 3 -4.90 -3.28 -13.66
CA HIS A 3 -4.82 -2.58 -12.36
C HIS A 3 -6.09 -2.70 -11.50
N MET A 4 -7.28 -2.64 -12.11
CA MET A 4 -8.56 -2.83 -11.40
C MET A 4 -8.76 -4.25 -10.84
N ARG A 5 -8.22 -5.27 -11.52
CA ARG A 5 -8.25 -6.66 -11.02
C ARG A 5 -7.22 -6.86 -9.91
N ASP A 6 -6.07 -6.21 -10.03
CA ASP A 6 -4.99 -6.31 -9.05
C ASP A 6 -5.35 -5.60 -7.74
N ILE A 7 -5.97 -4.41 -7.79
CA ILE A 7 -6.46 -3.72 -6.58
C ILE A 7 -7.54 -4.52 -5.84
N GLN A 8 -8.44 -5.17 -6.56
CA GLN A 8 -9.50 -5.97 -5.94
C GLN A 8 -8.93 -7.18 -5.20
N ARG A 9 -7.95 -7.88 -5.81
CA ARG A 9 -7.21 -8.96 -5.16
C ARG A 9 -6.41 -8.47 -3.96
N GLY A 10 -5.74 -7.33 -4.11
CA GLY A 10 -5.01 -6.68 -3.03
C GLY A 10 -5.88 -6.35 -1.82
N LYS A 11 -7.10 -5.85 -2.04
CA LYS A 11 -8.08 -5.60 -0.97
C LYS A 11 -8.56 -6.88 -0.30
N ILE A 12 -8.77 -7.96 -1.04
CA ILE A 12 -9.12 -9.27 -0.46
C ILE A 12 -7.98 -9.77 0.45
N ILE A 13 -6.74 -9.72 -0.02
CA ILE A 13 -5.57 -10.13 0.77
C ILE A 13 -5.42 -9.24 2.01
N HIS A 14 -5.50 -7.92 1.86
CA HIS A 14 -5.42 -7.00 3.00
C HIS A 14 -6.49 -7.32 4.05
N ASN A 15 -7.74 -7.59 3.65
CA ASN A 15 -8.78 -7.99 4.58
C ASN A 15 -8.48 -9.31 5.29
N LEU A 16 -7.88 -10.29 4.60
CA LEU A 16 -7.51 -11.58 5.18
C LEU A 16 -6.41 -11.44 6.25
N ILE A 17 -5.49 -10.49 6.06
CA ILE A 17 -4.31 -10.30 6.94
C ILE A 17 -4.35 -9.02 7.75
N ALA A 18 -5.53 -8.37 7.89
CA ALA A 18 -5.70 -7.06 8.49
C ALA A 18 -5.16 -6.94 9.95
N SER A 19 -5.15 -8.06 10.67
CA SER A 19 -4.54 -8.19 12.01
C SER A 19 -3.02 -8.05 11.96
N GLU A 20 -2.40 -8.79 11.03
CA GLU A 20 -0.96 -8.95 10.92
C GLU A 20 -0.30 -7.74 10.26
N THR A 21 -1.02 -7.05 9.37
CA THR A 21 -0.53 -5.84 8.71
C THR A 21 -0.01 -4.81 9.69
N LYS A 22 -0.72 -4.57 10.80
CA LYS A 22 -0.37 -3.49 11.74
C LYS A 22 0.88 -3.78 12.55
N ASN A 23 1.26 -5.05 12.68
CA ASN A 23 2.38 -5.51 13.50
C ASN A 23 3.60 -5.91 12.65
N ASP A 24 3.41 -6.26 11.37
CA ASP A 24 4.50 -6.66 10.49
C ASP A 24 4.85 -5.57 9.46
N ILE A 25 6.10 -5.10 9.55
CA ILE A 25 6.65 -4.03 8.74
C ILE A 25 6.83 -4.42 7.27
N TYR A 26 7.13 -5.70 7.00
CA TYR A 26 7.30 -6.22 5.65
C TYR A 26 5.95 -6.37 4.97
N VAL A 27 4.96 -6.90 5.68
CA VAL A 27 3.58 -7.02 5.20
C VAL A 27 3.00 -5.64 4.88
N SER A 28 3.16 -4.70 5.82
CA SER A 28 2.77 -3.29 5.62
C SER A 28 3.41 -2.68 4.38
N SER A 29 4.74 -2.77 4.26
CA SER A 29 5.50 -2.17 3.15
C SER A 29 5.06 -2.75 1.79
N THR A 30 4.84 -4.06 1.74
CA THR A 30 4.41 -4.76 0.52
C THR A 30 3.01 -4.31 0.08
N LEU A 31 2.07 -4.17 1.02
CA LEU A 31 0.72 -3.70 0.71
C LEU A 31 0.69 -2.22 0.31
N ILE A 32 1.48 -1.37 0.97
CA ILE A 32 1.65 0.04 0.56
C ILE A 32 2.16 0.10 -0.89
N HIS A 33 3.17 -0.69 -1.25
CA HIS A 33 3.68 -0.78 -2.62
C HIS A 33 2.61 -1.23 -3.62
N MET A 34 1.81 -2.24 -3.26
CA MET A 34 0.72 -2.74 -4.10
C MET A 34 -0.35 -1.66 -4.34
N TYR A 35 -0.79 -0.98 -3.29
CA TYR A 35 -1.77 0.09 -3.39
C TYR A 35 -1.26 1.25 -4.25
N VAL A 36 0.01 1.62 -4.09
CA VAL A 36 0.66 2.63 -4.93
C VAL A 36 0.71 2.22 -6.39
N HIS A 37 1.17 1.01 -6.68
CA HIS A 37 1.26 0.50 -8.04
C HIS A 37 -0.12 0.42 -8.72
N CYS A 38 -1.17 0.11 -7.95
CA CYS A 38 -2.54 0.09 -8.43
C CYS A 38 -3.21 1.47 -8.54
N GLY A 39 -2.54 2.53 -8.09
CA GLY A 39 -3.05 3.90 -8.09
C GLY A 39 -4.05 4.25 -7.00
N ASP A 40 -4.24 3.39 -6.00
CA ASP A 40 -5.05 3.68 -4.82
C ASP A 40 -4.16 4.31 -3.73
N ILE A 41 -3.64 5.50 -4.03
CA ILE A 41 -2.73 6.26 -3.16
C ILE A 41 -3.37 6.55 -1.80
N ALA A 42 -4.69 6.79 -1.77
CA ALA A 42 -5.43 7.03 -0.54
C ALA A 42 -5.37 5.82 0.41
N SER A 43 -5.57 4.60 -0.11
CA SER A 43 -5.46 3.38 0.69
C SER A 43 -4.02 3.11 1.13
N ALA A 44 -3.03 3.40 0.27
CA ALA A 44 -1.62 3.30 0.63
C ALA A 44 -1.25 4.23 1.80
N GLN A 45 -1.70 5.49 1.75
CA GLN A 45 -1.47 6.49 2.80
C GLN A 45 -2.17 6.08 4.11
N SER A 46 -3.43 5.67 4.04
CA SER A 46 -4.17 5.22 5.23
C SER A 46 -3.49 4.01 5.90
N LEU A 47 -2.99 3.06 5.11
CA LEU A 47 -2.24 1.94 5.65
C LEU A 47 -0.95 2.41 6.32
N LEU A 48 -0.14 3.24 5.65
CA LEU A 48 1.08 3.84 6.21
C LEU A 48 0.80 4.51 7.56
N ASP A 49 -0.24 5.34 7.64
CA ASP A 49 -0.61 6.07 8.86
C ASP A 49 -0.95 5.10 10.00
N SER A 50 -1.66 4.01 9.68
CA SER A 50 -2.07 2.98 10.65
C SER A 50 -0.95 2.03 11.11
N THR A 51 0.18 1.98 10.40
CA THR A 51 1.34 1.16 10.80
C THR A 51 1.99 1.70 12.07
N LYS A 52 2.36 0.79 13.00
CA LYS A 52 3.10 1.15 14.22
C LYS A 52 4.55 1.55 13.94
N THR A 53 5.17 0.95 12.92
CA THR A 53 6.56 1.19 12.56
C THR A 53 6.65 1.62 11.10
N LYS A 54 7.10 2.86 10.89
CA LYS A 54 7.27 3.45 9.56
C LYS A 54 8.74 3.42 9.18
N THR A 55 9.05 2.99 7.95
CA THR A 55 10.43 2.97 7.43
C THR A 55 10.63 4.06 6.38
N PRO A 56 11.87 4.55 6.19
CA PRO A 56 12.20 5.44 5.08
C PRO A 56 11.77 4.90 3.71
N SER A 57 11.88 3.58 3.53
CA SER A 57 11.45 2.90 2.30
C SER A 57 9.97 3.08 1.99
N MET A 58 9.08 3.05 3.00
CA MET A 58 7.64 3.26 2.81
C MET A 58 7.32 4.67 2.30
N TYR A 59 8.00 5.70 2.82
CA TYR A 59 7.84 7.06 2.34
C TYR A 59 8.37 7.24 0.91
N GLY A 60 9.49 6.56 0.57
CA GLY A 60 10.01 6.52 -0.79
C GLY A 60 9.02 5.91 -1.80
N ILE A 61 8.31 4.86 -1.39
CA ILE A 61 7.22 4.26 -2.18
C ILE A 61 6.10 5.28 -2.43
N MET A 62 5.69 6.01 -1.39
CA MET A 62 4.60 6.99 -1.48
C MET A 62 4.94 8.17 -2.39
N MET A 63 6.18 8.68 -2.28
CA MET A 63 6.67 9.75 -3.16
C MET A 63 6.73 9.30 -4.63
N LYS A 64 7.26 8.10 -4.90
CA LYS A 64 7.33 7.55 -6.26
C LYS A 64 5.95 7.34 -6.87
N GLY A 65 4.98 6.92 -6.06
CA GLY A 65 3.58 6.83 -6.45
C GLY A 65 3.03 8.16 -6.93
N ASN A 66 3.20 9.22 -6.12
CA ASN A 66 2.63 10.54 -6.39
C ASN A 66 3.21 11.22 -7.64
N ASP A 67 4.46 10.93 -8.01
CA ASP A 67 5.06 11.38 -9.27
C ASP A 67 4.49 10.66 -10.50
N SER A 68 4.10 9.39 -10.36
CA SER A 68 3.61 8.56 -11.47
C SER A 68 2.16 8.89 -11.91
N PHE A 69 1.45 9.74 -11.17
CA PHE A 69 0.06 10.15 -11.48
C PHE A 69 -0.05 11.61 -11.96
N LYS A 70 1.09 12.26 -12.26
CA LYS A 70 1.14 13.62 -12.82
C LYS A 70 1.21 13.68 -14.34
N ASP A 71 1.25 12.53 -15.03
CA ASP A 71 1.23 12.43 -16.49
C ASP A 71 -0.16 12.08 -17.04
#